data_AF-A0A4R3MDS2-F1
#
_entry.id   AF-A0A4R3MDS2-F1
#
_cell.length_a   1.000
_cell.length_b   1.000
_cell.length_c   1.000
_cell.angle_alpha   90.00
_cell.angle_beta   90.00
_cell.angle_gamma   90.00
#
_symmetry.space_group_name_H-M   'P 1'
#
loop_
_entity.id
_entity.type
_entity.pdbx_description
1 polymer ?
#
loop_
_entity_poly.entity_id
_entity_poly.type
_entity_poly.pdbx_seq_one_letter_code
_entity_poly.pdbx_strand_id
1 'polypeptide(L)' 'MEFDQRLADYLQEAEARIDWVLAHPHTSDWLRTALDGARRRNPVELLNDLEMLDHLLRSRARAQIEAALPVPADRPNA' A
#
# COMPACT_ATOMS: atom_id res chain seq x y z
N MET A 1 0.35 1.95 -32.27
CA MET A 1 0.31 3.42 -32.05
C MET A 1 -0.73 3.82 -31.03
N GLU A 2 -2.05 3.66 -31.25
CA GLU A 2 -3.05 4.07 -30.23
C GLU A 2 -2.94 3.29 -28.90
N PHE A 3 -2.65 1.99 -28.98
CA PHE A 3 -2.42 1.16 -27.78
C PHE A 3 -1.17 1.55 -27.00
N ASP A 4 -0.09 1.89 -27.69
CA ASP A 4 1.19 2.27 -27.06
C ASP A 4 1.04 3.61 -26.32
N GLN A 5 0.27 4.54 -26.90
CA GLN A 5 -0.04 5.82 -26.26
C GLN A 5 -0.87 5.62 -24.99
N ARG A 6 -1.92 4.80 -25.04
CA ARG A 6 -2.75 4.51 -23.87
C ARG A 6 -1.96 3.87 -22.73
N LEU A 7 -0.99 3.01 -23.06
CA LEU A 7 -0.13 2.37 -22.08
C LEU A 7 0.82 3.38 -21.43
N ALA A 8 1.39 4.28 -22.23
CA ALA A 8 2.22 5.38 -21.73
C ALA A 8 1.44 6.32 -20.82
N ASP A 9 0.21 6.69 -21.21
CA ASP A 9 -0.67 7.55 -20.40
C ASP A 9 -1.00 6.89 -19.05
N TYR A 10 -1.28 5.58 -19.05
CA TYR A 10 -1.57 4.82 -17.82
C TYR A 10 -0.36 4.78 -16.87
N LEU A 11 0.84 4.54 -17.40
CA LEU A 11 2.07 4.56 -16.62
C LEU A 11 2.36 5.95 -16.05
N GLN A 12 2.16 7.00 -16.86
CA GLN A 12 2.34 8.38 -16.43
C GLN A 12 1.38 8.75 -15.31
N GLU A 13 0.11 8.34 -15.40
CA GLU A 13 -0.87 8.57 -14.34
C GLU A 13 -0.49 7.83 -13.05
N ALA A 14 0.01 6.60 -13.15
CA ALA A 14 0.48 5.84 -12.00
C ALA A 14 1.67 6.52 -11.29
N GLU A 15 2.68 6.95 -12.05
CA GLU A 15 3.84 7.68 -11.50
C GLU A 15 3.42 9.03 -10.88
N ALA A 16 2.51 9.77 -11.50
CA ALA A 16 2.02 11.04 -10.97
C ALA A 16 1.32 10.87 -9.60
N ARG A 17 0.60 9.77 -9.41
CA ARG A 17 -0.02 9.44 -8.11
C ARG A 17 1.04 9.10 -7.06
N ILE A 18 2.10 8.39 -7.43
CA ILE A 18 3.23 8.10 -6.53
C ILE A 18 3.92 9.40 -6.12
N ASP A 19 4.24 10.26 -7.08
CA ASP A 19 4.88 11.56 -6.82
C ASP A 19 4.01 12.44 -5.91
N TRP A 20 2.68 12.42 -6.11
CA TRP A 20 1.74 13.12 -5.23
C TRP A 20 1.84 12.60 -3.79
N VAL A 21 1.84 11.28 -3.56
CA VAL A 21 2.00 10.70 -2.20
C VAL A 21 3.35 11.05 -1.60
N LEU A 22 4.43 11.01 -2.38
CA LEU A 22 5.78 11.35 -1.90
C LEU A 22 5.90 12.83 -1.52
N ALA A 23 5.16 13.72 -2.18
CA ALA A 23 5.11 15.15 -1.85
C ALA A 23 4.33 15.45 -0.55
N HIS A 24 3.56 14.49 0.00
CA HIS A 24 2.81 14.73 1.24
C HIS A 24 3.74 14.72 2.47
N PRO A 25 3.67 15.74 3.34
CA PRO A 25 4.55 15.87 4.51
C PRO A 25 4.24 14.84 5.62
N HIS A 26 3.05 14.24 5.62
CA HIS A 26 2.64 13.24 6.59
C HIS A 26 2.78 11.79 6.10
N THR A 27 3.34 11.59 4.91
CA THR A 27 3.69 10.26 4.41
C THR A 27 4.78 9.66 5.29
N SER A 28 4.52 8.48 5.84
CA SER A 28 5.46 7.79 6.72
C SER A 28 6.77 7.44 6.01
N ASP A 29 7.88 7.43 6.75
CA ASP A 29 9.19 7.10 6.19
C ASP A 29 9.24 5.70 5.56
N TRP A 30 8.48 4.76 6.15
CA TRP A 30 8.32 3.42 5.60
C TRP A 30 7.66 3.45 4.21
N LEU A 31 6.54 4.17 4.08
CA LEU A 31 5.82 4.26 2.81
C LEU A 31 6.64 5.02 1.75
N ARG A 32 7.33 6.09 2.15
CA ARG A 32 8.25 6.83 1.28
C ARG A 32 9.35 5.93 0.72
N THR A 33 10.03 5.19 1.59
CA THR A 33 11.10 4.25 1.20
C THR A 33 10.58 3.14 0.29
N ALA A 34 9.39 2.60 0.58
CA ALA A 34 8.77 1.57 -0.25
C ALA A 34 8.44 2.08 -1.66
N LEU A 35 7.85 3.27 -1.78
CA LEU A 35 7.52 3.90 -3.06
C LEU A 35 8.78 4.26 -3.86
N ASP A 36 9.80 4.86 -3.23
CA ASP A 36 11.08 5.16 -3.88
C ASP A 36 11.81 3.88 -4.36
N GLY A 37 11.72 2.80 -3.56
CA GLY A 37 12.27 1.50 -3.91
C GLY A 37 11.55 0.85 -5.09
N ALA A 38 10.22 0.98 -5.17
CA ALA A 38 9.39 0.39 -6.21
C ALA A 38 9.73 0.89 -7.63
N ARG A 39 10.10 2.18 -7.78
CA ARG A 39 10.44 2.79 -9.09
C ARG A 39 11.58 2.11 -9.84
N ARG A 40 12.44 1.37 -9.14
CA ARG A 40 13.61 0.69 -9.71
C ARG A 40 13.47 -0.84 -9.78
N ARG A 41 12.32 -1.39 -9.35
CA ARG A 41 12.10 -2.84 -9.30
C ARG A 41 11.52 -3.38 -10.59
N ASN A 42 11.78 -4.66 -10.84
CA ASN A 42 11.07 -5.40 -11.87
C ASN A 42 9.55 -5.43 -11.55
N PRO A 43 8.65 -5.10 -12.49
CA PRO A 43 7.21 -5.05 -12.24
C PRO A 43 6.60 -6.37 -11.75
N VAL A 44 7.12 -7.52 -12.18
CA VAL A 44 6.62 -8.84 -11.77
C VAL A 44 6.99 -9.12 -10.31
N GLU A 45 8.23 -8.84 -9.93
CA GLU A 45 8.69 -8.96 -8.54
C GLU A 45 7.97 -7.97 -7.63
N LEU A 46 7.76 -6.73 -8.11
CA LEU A 46 7.03 -5.72 -7.36
C LEU A 46 5.59 -6.16 -7.09
N LEU A 47 4.88 -6.69 -8.08
CA LEU A 47 3.52 -7.20 -7.87
C LEU A 47 3.50 -8.36 -6.88
N ASN A 48 4.48 -9.28 -6.94
CA ASN A 48 4.57 -10.37 -5.97
C ASN A 48 4.80 -9.84 -4.54
N ASP A 49 5.71 -8.91 -4.37
CA ASP A 49 5.98 -8.28 -3.07
C ASP A 49 4.76 -7.54 -2.53
N LEU A 50 4.02 -6.82 -3.39
CA LEU A 50 2.80 -6.11 -2.99
C LEU A 50 1.71 -7.07 -2.51
N GLU A 51 1.49 -8.18 -3.21
CA GLU A 51 0.54 -9.23 -2.78
C GLU A 51 0.96 -9.85 -1.43
N MET A 52 2.26 -10.12 -1.24
CA MET A 52 2.76 -10.61 0.04
C MET A 52 2.58 -9.59 1.17
N LEU A 53 2.88 -8.31 0.91
CA LEU A 53 2.70 -7.23 1.89
C LEU A 53 1.22 -7.09 2.26
N ASP A 54 0.32 -7.13 1.28
CA ASP A 54 -1.11 -7.09 1.56
C ASP A 54 -1.53 -8.27 2.44
N HIS A 55 -1.17 -9.50 2.05
CA HIS A 55 -1.54 -10.69 2.80
C HIS A 55 -1.00 -10.70 4.25
N LEU A 56 0.28 -10.35 4.42
CA LEU A 56 0.96 -10.45 5.71
C LEU A 56 0.67 -9.24 6.61
N LEU A 57 0.80 -8.03 6.09
CA LEU A 57 0.71 -6.82 6.90
C LEU A 57 -0.74 -6.41 7.16
N ARG A 58 -1.67 -6.61 6.20
CA ARG A 58 -3.08 -6.28 6.43
C ARG A 58 -3.66 -7.12 7.56
N SER A 59 -3.42 -8.43 7.52
CA SER A 59 -3.88 -9.36 8.55
C SER A 59 -3.31 -9.01 9.93
N ARG A 60 -1.99 -8.78 9.99
CA ARG A 60 -1.30 -8.37 11.22
C ARG A 60 -1.85 -7.04 11.77
N ALA A 61 -1.92 -6.00 10.94
CA ALA A 61 -2.37 -4.68 11.37
C ALA A 61 -3.82 -4.73 11.90
N ARG A 62 -4.68 -5.49 11.20
CA ARG A 62 -6.07 -5.71 11.64
C ARG A 62 -6.13 -6.38 13.01
N ALA A 63 -5.38 -7.46 13.21
CA ALA A 63 -5.33 -8.15 14.50
C ALA A 63 -4.82 -7.24 15.63
N GLN A 64 -3.82 -6.40 15.36
CA GLN A 64 -3.29 -5.43 16.33
C GLN A 64 -4.33 -4.35 16.69
N ILE A 65 -5.08 -3.84 15.70
CA ILE A 65 -6.17 -2.90 15.94
C ILE A 65 -7.25 -3.56 16.79
N GLU A 66 -7.72 -4.76 16.40
CA GLU A 66 -8.77 -5.49 17.14
C GLU A 66 -8.35 -5.81 18.58
N ALA A 67 -7.09 -6.15 18.82
CA ALA A 67 -6.56 -6.38 20.17
C ALA A 67 -6.44 -5.09 21.01
N ALA A 68 -6.25 -3.93 20.37
CA ALA A 68 -6.16 -2.64 21.04
C ALA A 68 -7.54 -2.03 21.34
N LEU A 69 -8.60 -2.52 20.69
CA LEU A 69 -9.97 -2.09 20.98
C LEU A 69 -10.42 -2.65 22.33
N PRO A 70 -11.03 -1.83 23.20
CA PRO A 70 -11.59 -2.32 24.45
C PRO A 70 -12.73 -3.31 24.19
N VAL A 71 -12.77 -4.39 24.96
CA VAL A 71 -13.93 -5.32 24.94
C VAL A 71 -15.15 -4.52 25.41
N PRO A 72 -16.26 -4.50 24.64
CA PRO A 72 -17.48 -3.82 25.07
C PRO A 72 -17.96 -4.41 26.40
N ALA A 73 -18.26 -3.56 27.37
CA ALA A 73 -18.61 -3.94 28.75
C ALA A 73 -19.91 -4.75 28.90
N ASP A 74 -20.60 -5.05 27.81
CA ASP A 74 -21.98 -5.54 27.80
C ASP A 74 -22.12 -6.98 27.30
N ARG A 75 -21.07 -7.81 27.47
CA ARG A 75 -21.25 -9.27 27.37
C ARG A 75 -21.59 -9.80 28.77
N PRO A 76 -22.87 -10.05 29.11
CA PRO A 76 -23.17 -10.87 30.26
C PRO A 76 -22.58 -12.26 30.02
N ASN A 77 -21.89 -12.78 31.04
CA ASN A 77 -21.32 -14.12 31.05
C ASN A 77 -22.41 -15.13 30.64
N ALA A 78 -22.17 -15.84 29.54
CA ALA A 78 -22.92 -17.04 29.20
C ALA A 78 -22.48 -18.20 30.11
#